data_AF-A0AAD9G4W5-F1
#
_entry.id   AF-A0AAD9G4W5-F1
#
_cell.length_a   1.000
_cell.length_b   1.000
_cell.length_c   1.000
_cell.angle_alpha   90.00
_cell.angle_beta   90.00
_cell.angle_gamma   90.00
#
_symmetry.space_group_name_H-M   'P 1'
#
loop_
_entity.id
_entity.type
_entity.pdbx_description
1 polymer ?
#
loop_
_entity_poly.entity_id
_entity_poly.type
_entity_poly.pdbx_seq_one_letter_code
_entity_poly.pdbx_strand_id
1 'polypeptide(L)'
;MAASSFLARVRPSCSKLVENESSSVRINADKVRAFVEDLDVKEFEQLAEPMNFPLNFRSQQDEINFLTLYGLLNFGSGFRKDLHKYTDRGAHDTIVSIFCERIGWKMENDLFLFVVQVFGLIGMYISVPKLDAQFMQNLSIDLVANYFSIPLEQDEQISPGIYMAKPGPLKPLAVILQKILNESGQKLIDLKMEDFGAFVLANLSPKTTGDLEEKEAVGTGPSAAYLVDRFVETFPGFDDHYEIHGEEVYLLKRAQLSVACIYRRFKDSEPKLTFADINELTAFSDNVLPCVLHALGVLEYDAELEERIKRGEELPAGQQECELRAAAVVASDLIVAESEGRLGSLELDFYLWRVGKEERFRGIERHATRDTFFY
;
A
#
# COMPACT_ATOMS: atom_id res chain seq x y z
N MET A 1 -10.46 18.13 24.58
CA MET A 1 -9.26 17.87 23.78
C MET A 1 -9.74 17.19 22.52
N ALA A 2 -9.62 17.82 21.35
CA ALA A 2 -9.90 17.13 20.10
C ALA A 2 -8.97 15.91 20.05
N ALA A 3 -9.52 14.71 19.86
CA ALA A 3 -8.70 13.53 19.68
C ALA A 3 -7.71 13.83 18.54
N SER A 4 -6.41 13.67 18.78
CA SER A 4 -5.41 13.85 17.73
C SER A 4 -5.72 12.90 16.58
N SER A 5 -5.62 13.42 15.34
CA SER A 5 -5.75 12.68 14.09
C SER A 5 -4.98 11.35 14.13
N PHE A 6 -5.51 10.28 13.52
CA PHE A 6 -4.81 8.99 13.45
C PHE A 6 -3.50 9.14 12.69
N LEU A 7 -3.49 9.90 11.59
CA LEU A 7 -2.25 10.19 10.84
C LEU A 7 -1.20 10.86 11.72
N ALA A 8 -1.60 11.81 12.57
CA ALA A 8 -0.69 12.51 13.48
C ALA A 8 -0.06 11.59 14.54
N ARG A 9 -0.60 10.38 14.75
CA ARG A 9 -0.04 9.38 15.69
C ARG A 9 1.03 8.49 15.07
N VAL A 10 1.09 8.38 13.73
CA VAL A 10 2.01 7.49 13.00
C VAL A 10 3.47 7.76 13.40
N ARG A 11 3.94 9.01 13.22
CA ARG A 11 5.31 9.42 13.54
C ARG A 11 5.72 9.15 14.99
N PRO A 12 5.01 9.67 16.01
CA PRO A 12 5.40 9.45 17.40
C PRO A 12 5.31 7.98 17.81
N SER A 13 4.32 7.22 17.33
CA SER A 13 4.20 5.80 17.68
C SER A 13 5.33 4.96 17.06
N CYS A 14 5.70 5.24 15.80
CA CYS A 14 6.81 4.54 15.15
C CYS A 14 8.14 4.89 15.79
N SER A 15 8.39 6.18 16.08
CA SER A 15 9.64 6.64 16.70
C SER A 15 9.83 6.00 18.08
N LYS A 16 8.78 5.99 18.92
CA LYS A 16 8.81 5.36 20.24
C LYS A 16 9.10 3.86 20.18
N LEU A 17 8.56 3.15 19.19
CA LEU A 17 8.83 1.72 19.01
C LEU A 17 10.30 1.47 18.63
N VAL A 18 10.83 2.24 17.67
CA VAL A 18 12.20 2.08 17.16
C VAL A 18 13.26 2.50 18.18
N GLU A 19 12.98 3.50 19.00
CA GLU A 19 13.85 3.96 20.09
C GLU A 19 13.90 2.98 21.27
N ASN A 20 12.98 2.01 21.34
CA ASN A 20 12.96 1.04 22.43
C ASN A 20 14.22 0.18 22.43
N GLU A 21 14.82 -0.03 23.60
CA GLU A 21 16.03 -0.87 23.77
C GLU A 21 15.83 -2.31 23.29
N SER A 22 14.59 -2.82 23.32
CA SER A 22 14.26 -4.17 22.85
C SER A 22 14.01 -4.28 21.34
N SER A 23 14.06 -3.17 20.60
CA SER A 23 13.83 -3.19 19.15
C SER A 23 14.92 -3.95 18.41
N SER A 24 14.50 -4.84 17.50
CA SER A 24 15.37 -5.61 16.62
C SER A 24 15.93 -4.79 15.45
N VAL A 25 15.53 -3.52 15.31
CA VAL A 25 15.92 -2.65 14.18
C VAL A 25 16.46 -1.32 14.69
N ARG A 26 17.58 -0.88 14.11
CA ARG A 26 18.23 0.40 14.40
C ARG A 26 18.40 1.21 13.11
N ILE A 27 18.48 2.52 13.25
CA ILE A 27 18.69 3.44 12.13
C ILE A 27 20.11 3.99 12.22
N ASN A 28 20.87 3.86 11.14
CA ASN A 28 22.22 4.40 11.03
C ASN A 28 22.19 5.84 10.49
N ALA A 29 22.38 6.82 11.38
CA ALA A 29 22.34 8.24 11.02
C ALA A 29 23.43 8.66 10.02
N ASP A 30 24.60 8.03 10.05
CA ASP A 30 25.67 8.32 9.07
C ASP A 30 25.26 7.86 7.67
N LYS A 31 24.54 6.73 7.58
CA LYS A 31 24.01 6.21 6.32
C LYS A 31 22.81 6.99 5.80
N VAL A 32 22.00 7.58 6.69
CA VAL A 32 20.97 8.56 6.29
C VAL A 32 21.62 9.75 5.57
N ARG A 33 22.69 10.31 6.14
CA ARG A 33 23.43 11.43 5.53
C ARG A 33 24.06 11.05 4.20
N ALA A 34 24.76 9.92 4.17
CA ALA A 34 25.37 9.42 2.95
C ALA A 34 24.33 9.18 1.84
N PHE A 35 23.16 8.63 2.17
CA PHE A 35 22.07 8.44 1.19
C PHE A 35 21.65 9.77 0.56
N VAL A 36 21.51 10.82 1.36
CA VAL A 36 21.08 12.14 0.92
C VAL A 36 22.15 12.90 0.13
N GLU A 37 23.43 12.63 0.39
CA GLU A 37 24.59 13.16 -0.34
C GLU A 37 24.79 12.45 -1.69
N ASP A 38 24.62 11.13 -1.73
CA ASP A 38 24.86 10.30 -2.92
C ASP A 38 23.64 10.22 -3.87
N LEU A 39 22.49 10.74 -3.47
CA LEU A 39 21.26 10.68 -4.26
C LEU A 39 21.39 11.43 -5.60
N ASP A 40 21.26 10.71 -6.71
CA ASP A 40 21.10 11.32 -8.02
C ASP A 40 19.69 11.91 -8.16
N VAL A 41 19.62 13.24 -8.19
CA VAL A 41 18.36 13.99 -8.31
C VAL A 41 17.60 13.66 -9.60
N LYS A 42 18.31 13.37 -10.71
CA LYS A 42 17.65 13.03 -11.98
C LYS A 42 17.02 11.64 -11.94
N GLU A 43 17.75 10.67 -11.37
CA GLU A 43 17.22 9.33 -11.11
C GLU A 43 16.02 9.43 -10.17
N PHE A 44 16.13 10.24 -9.12
CA PHE A 44 15.05 10.48 -8.16
C PHE A 44 13.79 11.04 -8.84
N GLU A 45 13.90 12.12 -9.62
CA GLU A 45 12.76 12.71 -10.32
C GLU A 45 12.08 11.69 -11.27
N GLN A 46 12.88 10.94 -12.02
CA GLN A 46 12.38 9.92 -12.95
C GLN A 46 11.68 8.76 -12.24
N LEU A 47 12.30 8.22 -11.17
CA LEU A 47 11.75 7.15 -10.35
C LEU A 47 10.76 7.66 -9.30
N ALA A 48 10.49 8.96 -9.22
CA ALA A 48 9.42 9.51 -8.41
C ALA A 48 8.14 9.70 -9.23
N GLU A 49 8.17 9.77 -10.58
CA GLU A 49 7.00 10.10 -11.42
C GLU A 49 5.71 9.30 -11.18
N PRO A 50 4.50 9.88 -11.28
CA PRO A 50 3.26 9.15 -11.05
C PRO A 50 3.06 8.03 -12.07
N MET A 51 2.49 6.91 -11.63
CA MET A 51 2.03 5.90 -12.56
C MET A 51 0.67 6.27 -13.13
N ASN A 52 0.53 6.16 -14.45
CA ASN A 52 -0.74 6.37 -15.13
C ASN A 52 -1.36 5.04 -15.54
N PHE A 53 -2.65 4.88 -15.25
CA PHE A 53 -3.43 3.73 -15.72
C PHE A 53 -3.99 4.04 -17.12
N PRO A 54 -3.78 3.19 -18.14
CA PRO A 54 -4.31 3.37 -19.49
C PRO A 54 -5.79 2.96 -19.56
N LEU A 55 -6.62 3.53 -18.68
CA LEU A 55 -8.05 3.30 -18.59
C LEU A 55 -8.81 4.57 -18.97
N ASN A 56 -9.94 4.39 -19.66
CA ASN A 56 -10.90 5.47 -19.86
C ASN A 56 -11.93 5.41 -18.74
N PHE A 57 -11.81 6.32 -17.77
CA PHE A 57 -12.75 6.43 -16.67
C PHE A 57 -14.06 7.10 -17.11
N ARG A 58 -15.20 6.62 -16.60
CA ARG A 58 -16.53 7.12 -17.00
C ARG A 58 -16.82 8.51 -16.44
N SER A 59 -16.24 8.82 -15.28
CA SER A 59 -16.33 10.11 -14.61
C SER A 59 -15.14 10.28 -13.66
N GLN A 60 -14.95 11.49 -13.14
CA GLN A 60 -13.97 11.76 -12.09
C GLN A 60 -14.22 10.90 -10.84
N GLN A 61 -15.50 10.72 -10.44
CA GLN A 61 -15.86 9.87 -9.30
C GLN A 61 -15.44 8.41 -9.53
N ASP A 62 -15.63 7.90 -10.75
CA ASP A 62 -15.25 6.53 -11.14
C ASP A 62 -13.73 6.33 -11.08
N GLU A 63 -12.95 7.33 -11.49
CA GLU A 63 -11.49 7.33 -11.37
C GLU A 63 -11.03 7.37 -9.91
N ILE A 64 -11.64 8.22 -9.06
CA ILE A 64 -11.34 8.26 -7.62
C ILE A 64 -11.67 6.92 -6.95
N ASN A 65 -12.80 6.30 -7.31
CA ASN A 65 -13.19 4.98 -6.83
C ASN A 65 -12.13 3.93 -7.17
N PHE A 66 -11.66 3.90 -8.43
CA PHE A 66 -10.60 2.99 -8.87
C PHE A 66 -9.29 3.21 -8.11
N LEU A 67 -8.84 4.46 -7.95
CA LEU A 67 -7.60 4.77 -7.21
C LEU A 67 -7.70 4.41 -5.73
N THR A 68 -8.87 4.59 -5.12
CA THR A 68 -9.11 4.20 -3.72
C THR A 68 -9.05 2.68 -3.57
N LEU A 69 -9.64 1.93 -4.50
CA LEU A 69 -9.56 0.47 -4.54
C LEU A 69 -8.13 -0.03 -4.78
N TYR A 70 -7.37 0.66 -5.62
CA TYR A 70 -5.96 0.36 -5.82
C TYR A 70 -5.18 0.45 -4.49
N GLY A 71 -5.37 1.51 -3.71
CA GLY A 71 -4.73 1.63 -2.39
C GLY A 71 -5.24 0.60 -1.37
N LEU A 72 -6.54 0.32 -1.34
CA LEU A 72 -7.16 -0.69 -0.45
C LEU A 72 -6.65 -2.11 -0.73
N LEU A 73 -6.45 -2.46 -2.00
CA LEU A 73 -6.02 -3.79 -2.44
C LEU A 73 -4.49 -3.91 -2.52
N ASN A 74 -3.75 -2.89 -2.08
CA ASN A 74 -2.29 -2.89 -2.08
C ASN A 74 -1.72 -3.70 -0.90
N PHE A 75 -1.97 -5.02 -0.89
CA PHE A 75 -1.48 -5.97 0.11
C PHE A 75 -1.32 -7.40 -0.45
N GLY A 76 -0.65 -8.27 0.29
CA GLY A 76 -0.40 -9.66 -0.09
C GLY A 76 1.06 -9.91 -0.44
N SER A 77 1.96 -9.01 -0.05
CA SER A 77 3.40 -9.17 -0.30
C SER A 77 4.00 -10.40 0.38
N GLY A 78 3.41 -10.88 1.47
CA GLY A 78 3.73 -12.18 2.08
C GLY A 78 3.44 -13.41 1.20
N PHE A 79 2.59 -13.27 0.16
CA PHE A 79 2.29 -14.32 -0.82
C PHE A 79 3.16 -14.23 -2.08
N ARG A 80 4.11 -13.29 -2.16
CA ARG A 80 4.95 -13.04 -3.35
C ARG A 80 5.51 -14.32 -3.97
N LYS A 81 6.17 -15.18 -3.18
CA LYS A 81 6.80 -16.42 -3.69
C LYS A 81 5.78 -17.40 -4.30
N ASP A 82 4.61 -17.55 -3.66
CA ASP A 82 3.56 -18.42 -4.17
C ASP A 82 2.90 -17.81 -5.41
N LEU A 83 2.71 -16.50 -5.45
CA LEU A 83 2.25 -15.83 -6.67
C LEU A 83 3.24 -16.08 -7.82
N HIS A 84 4.54 -15.86 -7.62
CA HIS A 84 5.52 -16.19 -8.67
C HIS A 84 5.44 -17.66 -9.13
N LYS A 85 5.33 -18.60 -8.18
CA LYS A 85 5.34 -20.04 -8.48
C LYS A 85 4.08 -20.54 -9.17
N TYR A 86 2.90 -20.07 -8.75
CA TYR A 86 1.62 -20.66 -9.13
C TYR A 86 0.84 -19.85 -10.16
N THR A 87 1.33 -18.66 -10.51
CA THR A 87 0.66 -17.80 -11.51
C THR A 87 1.47 -17.55 -12.79
N ASP A 88 2.55 -18.32 -13.01
CA ASP A 88 3.34 -18.36 -14.25
C ASP A 88 2.45 -18.71 -15.48
N ARG A 89 2.31 -17.80 -16.48
CA ARG A 89 1.20 -17.90 -17.48
C ARG A 89 1.45 -17.31 -18.88
N GLY A 90 1.37 -18.19 -19.89
CA GLY A 90 1.45 -17.88 -21.33
C GLY A 90 0.28 -17.15 -22.02
N ALA A 91 -0.85 -16.83 -21.37
CA ALA A 91 -1.93 -15.99 -21.96
C ALA A 91 -2.07 -14.59 -21.30
N HIS A 92 -1.55 -14.48 -20.07
CA HIS A 92 -1.43 -13.25 -19.29
C HIS A 92 -0.31 -12.37 -19.88
N ASP A 93 0.76 -12.98 -20.39
CA ASP A 93 1.88 -12.30 -21.04
C ASP A 93 1.50 -11.40 -22.21
N THR A 94 0.44 -11.69 -22.98
CA THR A 94 0.07 -10.86 -24.14
C THR A 94 -0.58 -9.53 -23.74
N ILE A 95 -1.46 -9.54 -22.72
CA ILE A 95 -2.12 -8.32 -22.22
C ILE A 95 -1.13 -7.52 -21.37
N VAL A 96 -0.32 -8.22 -20.55
CA VAL A 96 0.73 -7.58 -19.75
C VAL A 96 1.82 -7.01 -20.65
N SER A 97 2.25 -7.68 -21.73
CA SER A 97 3.22 -7.14 -22.71
C SER A 97 2.72 -5.86 -23.38
N ILE A 98 1.47 -5.83 -23.88
CA ILE A 98 0.88 -4.62 -24.50
C ILE A 98 0.77 -3.47 -23.49
N PHE A 99 0.46 -3.78 -22.23
CA PHE A 99 0.37 -2.80 -21.16
C PHE A 99 1.76 -2.28 -20.77
N CYS A 100 2.70 -3.19 -20.48
CA CYS A 100 4.11 -2.94 -20.21
C CYS A 100 4.75 -2.08 -21.30
N GLU A 101 4.51 -2.35 -22.59
CA GLU A 101 4.95 -1.51 -23.70
C GLU A 101 4.37 -0.09 -23.64
N ARG A 102 3.09 0.07 -23.25
CA ARG A 102 2.44 1.39 -23.12
C ARG A 102 2.84 2.17 -21.87
N ILE A 103 3.15 1.49 -20.78
CA ILE A 103 3.64 2.12 -19.54
C ILE A 103 5.17 2.28 -19.52
N GLY A 104 5.90 1.73 -20.51
CA GLY A 104 7.35 1.79 -20.62
C GLY A 104 8.12 0.77 -19.76
N TRP A 105 7.47 -0.31 -19.32
CA TRP A 105 8.05 -1.33 -18.44
C TRP A 105 8.45 -2.55 -19.26
N LYS A 106 9.58 -3.19 -18.93
CA LYS A 106 9.95 -4.49 -19.49
C LYS A 106 9.38 -5.61 -18.62
N MET A 107 8.85 -6.64 -19.28
CA MET A 107 8.44 -7.89 -18.65
C MET A 107 9.65 -8.60 -18.05
N GLU A 108 9.85 -8.43 -16.74
CA GLU A 108 10.86 -9.15 -15.97
C GLU A 108 10.20 -9.78 -14.74
N ASN A 109 10.64 -10.99 -14.39
CA ASN A 109 9.95 -12.00 -13.60
C ASN A 109 9.45 -11.59 -12.19
N ASP A 110 9.78 -10.40 -11.70
CA ASP A 110 9.63 -10.00 -10.28
C ASP A 110 8.58 -8.91 -9.99
N LEU A 111 7.84 -8.46 -11.01
CA LEU A 111 6.73 -7.51 -10.88
C LEU A 111 5.40 -8.13 -10.41
N PHE A 112 5.41 -9.44 -10.13
CA PHE A 112 4.22 -10.28 -10.14
C PHE A 112 3.14 -9.88 -9.12
N LEU A 113 3.50 -9.41 -7.93
CA LEU A 113 2.52 -8.94 -6.95
C LEU A 113 1.81 -7.66 -7.42
N PHE A 114 2.59 -6.70 -7.92
CA PHE A 114 2.05 -5.45 -8.48
C PHE A 114 1.15 -5.76 -9.68
N VAL A 115 1.59 -6.70 -10.52
CA VAL A 115 0.84 -7.20 -11.67
C VAL A 115 -0.48 -7.86 -11.21
N VAL A 116 -0.48 -8.82 -10.30
CA VAL A 116 -1.72 -9.50 -9.89
C VAL A 116 -2.76 -8.53 -9.32
N GLN A 117 -2.35 -7.60 -8.45
CA GLN A 117 -3.28 -6.63 -7.86
C GLN A 117 -3.82 -5.65 -8.91
N VAL A 118 -2.95 -5.05 -9.71
CA VAL A 118 -3.34 -4.05 -10.71
C VAL A 118 -4.13 -4.68 -11.84
N PHE A 119 -3.69 -5.82 -12.38
CA PHE A 119 -4.43 -6.51 -13.44
C PHE A 119 -5.73 -7.12 -12.93
N GLY A 120 -5.77 -7.61 -11.69
CA GLY A 120 -7.01 -8.06 -11.07
C GLY A 120 -8.04 -6.94 -10.96
N LEU A 121 -7.63 -5.78 -10.44
CA LEU A 121 -8.48 -4.61 -10.32
C LEU A 121 -8.90 -4.03 -11.68
N ILE A 122 -7.98 -3.95 -12.65
CA ILE A 122 -8.28 -3.56 -14.03
C ILE A 122 -9.28 -4.55 -14.64
N GLY A 123 -9.04 -5.85 -14.49
CA GLY A 123 -9.88 -6.93 -14.97
C GLY A 123 -11.30 -6.85 -14.41
N MET A 124 -11.44 -6.57 -13.11
CA MET A 124 -12.73 -6.27 -12.49
C MET A 124 -13.37 -5.05 -13.14
N TYR A 125 -12.66 -3.92 -13.20
CA TYR A 125 -13.19 -2.64 -13.68
C TYR A 125 -13.71 -2.72 -15.14
N ILE A 126 -13.00 -3.41 -16.03
CA ILE A 126 -13.39 -3.57 -17.44
C ILE A 126 -14.51 -4.61 -17.64
N SER A 127 -14.61 -5.59 -16.75
CA SER A 127 -15.56 -6.71 -16.91
C SER A 127 -16.95 -6.39 -16.39
N VAL A 128 -17.09 -5.34 -15.59
CA VAL A 128 -18.37 -4.98 -14.97
C VAL A 128 -18.86 -3.62 -15.45
N PRO A 129 -20.19 -3.43 -15.59
CA PRO A 129 -20.74 -2.15 -15.97
C PRO A 129 -20.42 -1.05 -14.95
N LYS A 130 -20.37 -1.40 -13.67
CA LYS A 130 -20.06 -0.49 -12.56
C LYS A 130 -19.40 -1.24 -11.41
N LEU A 131 -18.31 -0.70 -10.89
CA LEU A 131 -17.57 -1.22 -9.73
C LEU A 131 -18.04 -0.48 -8.48
N ASP A 132 -19.26 -0.78 -8.02
CA ASP A 132 -19.93 -0.09 -6.90
C ASP A 132 -19.99 -0.94 -5.61
N ALA A 133 -20.56 -0.34 -4.56
CA ALA A 133 -20.72 -0.97 -3.26
C ALA A 133 -21.52 -2.29 -3.32
N GLN A 134 -22.56 -2.36 -4.17
CA GLN A 134 -23.39 -3.54 -4.32
C GLN A 134 -22.60 -4.68 -4.97
N PHE A 135 -21.84 -4.38 -6.02
CA PHE A 135 -20.97 -5.37 -6.65
C PHE A 135 -19.92 -5.90 -5.69
N MET A 136 -19.23 -5.01 -4.95
CA MET A 136 -18.21 -5.40 -3.99
C MET A 136 -18.75 -6.27 -2.85
N GLN A 137 -19.93 -5.94 -2.30
CA GLN A 137 -20.58 -6.70 -1.24
C GLN A 137 -20.90 -8.16 -1.64
N ASN A 138 -21.23 -8.39 -2.92
CA ASN A 138 -21.72 -9.69 -3.40
C ASN A 138 -20.66 -10.50 -4.17
N LEU A 139 -19.40 -10.08 -4.11
CA LEU A 139 -18.32 -10.75 -4.83
C LEU A 139 -18.03 -12.12 -4.21
N SER A 140 -18.09 -13.18 -5.02
CA SER A 140 -17.74 -14.53 -4.60
C SER A 140 -16.22 -14.77 -4.67
N ILE A 141 -15.72 -15.74 -3.90
CA ILE A 141 -14.31 -16.16 -3.96
C ILE A 141 -13.92 -16.65 -5.35
N ASP A 142 -14.82 -17.30 -6.10
CA ASP A 142 -14.55 -17.77 -7.47
C ASP A 142 -14.37 -16.61 -8.44
N LEU A 143 -15.15 -15.53 -8.29
CA LEU A 143 -14.97 -14.32 -9.09
C LEU A 143 -13.66 -13.62 -8.74
N VAL A 144 -13.33 -13.50 -7.46
CA VAL A 144 -12.02 -12.99 -7.02
C VAL A 144 -10.88 -13.82 -7.62
N ALA A 145 -10.94 -15.14 -7.49
CA ALA A 145 -9.95 -16.04 -8.04
C ALA A 145 -9.79 -15.87 -9.56
N ASN A 146 -10.90 -15.69 -10.28
CA ASN A 146 -10.88 -15.46 -11.72
C ASN A 146 -10.23 -14.11 -12.07
N TYR A 147 -10.71 -13.01 -11.49
CA TYR A 147 -10.18 -11.68 -11.79
C TYR A 147 -8.70 -11.54 -11.45
N PHE A 148 -8.28 -12.02 -10.27
CA PHE A 148 -6.89 -11.96 -9.81
C PHE A 148 -6.04 -13.14 -10.30
N SER A 149 -6.61 -14.03 -11.12
CA SER A 149 -5.92 -15.23 -11.63
C SER A 149 -5.33 -16.12 -10.52
N ILE A 150 -5.97 -16.19 -9.36
CA ILE A 150 -5.51 -16.97 -8.20
C ILE A 150 -6.06 -18.41 -8.27
N PRO A 151 -5.22 -19.45 -8.33
CA PRO A 151 -5.68 -20.83 -8.23
C PRO A 151 -6.15 -21.14 -6.79
N LEU A 152 -7.42 -21.52 -6.65
CA LEU A 152 -8.01 -21.89 -5.35
C LEU A 152 -7.65 -23.32 -4.91
N GLU A 153 -7.26 -24.16 -5.86
CA GLU A 153 -6.96 -25.57 -5.66
C GLU A 153 -5.63 -25.94 -6.35
N GLN A 154 -5.00 -26.99 -5.86
CA GLN A 154 -3.84 -27.62 -6.50
C GLN A 154 -4.01 -29.14 -6.48
N ASP A 155 -3.54 -29.79 -7.54
CA ASP A 155 -3.52 -31.25 -7.62
C ASP A 155 -2.32 -31.80 -6.84
N GLU A 156 -2.59 -32.67 -5.87
CA GLU A 156 -1.57 -33.40 -5.13
C GLU A 156 -1.57 -34.87 -5.53
N GLN A 157 -0.41 -35.39 -5.92
CA GLN A 157 -0.26 -36.81 -6.24
C GLN A 157 -0.21 -37.63 -4.96
N ILE A 158 -1.26 -38.42 -4.72
CA ILE A 158 -1.35 -39.30 -3.53
C ILE A 158 -0.70 -40.66 -3.81
N SER A 159 -0.78 -41.13 -5.06
CA SER A 159 -0.07 -42.31 -5.54
C SER A 159 0.24 -42.17 -7.04
N PRO A 160 1.15 -42.97 -7.62
CA PRO A 160 1.47 -42.88 -9.04
C PRO A 160 0.21 -42.93 -9.92
N GLY A 161 -0.03 -41.86 -10.68
CA GLY A 161 -1.21 -41.71 -11.55
C GLY A 161 -2.53 -41.32 -10.88
N ILE A 162 -2.58 -41.13 -9.55
CA ILE A 162 -3.77 -40.68 -8.81
C ILE A 162 -3.51 -39.32 -8.18
N TYR A 163 -4.32 -38.34 -8.57
CA TYR A 163 -4.26 -36.97 -8.08
C TYR A 163 -5.54 -36.64 -7.32
N MET A 164 -5.41 -35.79 -6.30
CA MET A 164 -6.55 -35.26 -5.53
C MET A 164 -6.41 -33.75 -5.41
N ALA A 165 -7.50 -33.04 -5.71
CA ALA A 165 -7.57 -31.60 -5.49
C ALA A 165 -7.54 -31.30 -3.98
N LYS A 166 -6.63 -30.42 -3.57
CA LYS A 166 -6.60 -29.82 -2.22
C LYS A 166 -6.60 -28.30 -2.33
N PRO A 167 -6.99 -27.57 -1.26
CA PRO A 167 -6.84 -26.12 -1.21
C PRO A 167 -5.43 -25.67 -1.61
N GLY A 168 -5.36 -24.75 -2.57
CA GLY A 168 -4.10 -24.18 -3.05
C GLY A 168 -3.49 -23.20 -2.03
N PRO A 169 -2.16 -22.99 -2.08
CA PRO A 169 -1.46 -22.10 -1.14
C PRO A 169 -1.86 -20.62 -1.26
N LEU A 170 -2.45 -20.22 -2.39
CA LEU A 170 -2.97 -18.86 -2.62
C LEU A 170 -4.45 -18.69 -2.24
N LYS A 171 -5.15 -19.76 -1.86
CA LYS A 171 -6.55 -19.67 -1.41
C LYS A 171 -6.74 -18.68 -0.24
N PRO A 172 -5.85 -18.61 0.78
CA PRO A 172 -5.96 -17.61 1.84
C PRO A 172 -5.97 -16.17 1.32
N LEU A 173 -5.14 -15.85 0.33
CA LEU A 173 -5.11 -14.52 -0.28
C LEU A 173 -6.46 -14.18 -0.96
N ALA A 174 -7.04 -15.13 -1.71
CA ALA A 174 -8.35 -14.94 -2.33
C ALA A 174 -9.47 -14.73 -1.29
N VAL A 175 -9.42 -15.44 -0.15
CA VAL A 175 -10.36 -15.25 0.97
C VAL A 175 -10.23 -13.85 1.57
N ILE A 176 -9.00 -13.36 1.77
CA ILE A 176 -8.74 -12.03 2.33
C ILE A 176 -9.24 -10.94 1.36
N LEU A 177 -8.93 -11.06 0.06
CA LEU A 177 -9.41 -10.15 -0.99
C LEU A 177 -10.95 -10.08 -1.00
N GLN A 178 -11.62 -11.24 -0.99
CA GLN A 178 -13.07 -11.31 -0.95
C GLN A 178 -13.62 -10.61 0.30
N LYS A 179 -13.08 -10.94 1.48
CA LYS A 179 -13.52 -10.38 2.76
C LYS A 179 -13.44 -8.86 2.76
N ILE A 180 -12.30 -8.29 2.38
CA ILE A 180 -12.08 -6.83 2.39
C ILE A 180 -13.04 -6.13 1.42
N LEU A 181 -13.24 -6.68 0.23
CA LEU A 181 -14.18 -6.12 -0.75
C LEU A 181 -15.62 -6.20 -0.24
N ASN A 182 -16.04 -7.35 0.29
CA ASN A 182 -17.39 -7.53 0.80
C ASN A 182 -17.68 -6.59 2.00
N GLU A 183 -16.76 -6.51 2.97
CA GLU A 183 -16.87 -5.64 4.14
C GLU A 183 -16.90 -4.15 3.74
N SER A 184 -16.05 -3.76 2.80
CA SER A 184 -16.02 -2.39 2.28
C SER A 184 -17.30 -2.02 1.54
N GLY A 185 -17.80 -2.92 0.69
CA GLY A 185 -19.09 -2.75 0.01
C GLY A 185 -20.25 -2.61 0.99
N GLN A 186 -20.30 -3.46 2.03
CA GLN A 186 -21.30 -3.36 3.08
C GLN A 186 -21.25 -1.99 3.79
N LYS A 187 -20.06 -1.52 4.17
CA LYS A 187 -19.89 -0.21 4.83
C LYS A 187 -20.38 0.94 3.97
N LEU A 188 -20.09 0.92 2.67
CA LEU A 188 -20.58 1.94 1.73
C LEU A 188 -22.12 1.91 1.61
N ILE A 189 -22.73 0.72 1.54
CA ILE A 189 -24.19 0.55 1.55
C ILE A 189 -24.80 1.13 2.82
N ASP A 190 -24.22 0.82 3.99
CA ASP A 190 -24.69 1.33 5.29
C ASP A 190 -24.64 2.86 5.35
N LEU A 191 -23.63 3.46 4.73
CA LEU A 191 -23.46 4.91 4.58
C LEU A 191 -24.32 5.52 3.47
N LYS A 192 -25.08 4.71 2.72
CA LYS A 192 -25.85 5.11 1.53
C LYS A 192 -24.98 5.79 0.47
N MET A 193 -23.75 5.33 0.33
CA MET A 193 -22.80 5.78 -0.67
C MET A 193 -22.70 4.75 -1.77
N GLU A 194 -22.67 5.23 -3.01
CA GLU A 194 -22.65 4.37 -4.18
C GLU A 194 -21.33 3.61 -4.33
N ASP A 195 -20.21 4.29 -4.08
CA ASP A 195 -18.86 3.76 -4.26
C ASP A 195 -17.85 4.56 -3.41
N PHE A 196 -16.56 4.18 -3.47
CA PHE A 196 -15.51 4.92 -2.75
C PHE A 196 -15.29 6.33 -3.29
N GLY A 197 -15.55 6.58 -4.57
CA GLY A 197 -15.46 7.91 -5.16
C GLY A 197 -16.46 8.87 -4.51
N ALA A 198 -17.71 8.44 -4.32
CA ALA A 198 -18.73 9.19 -3.59
C ALA A 198 -18.31 9.42 -2.13
N PHE A 199 -17.71 8.42 -1.48
CA PHE A 199 -17.17 8.57 -0.13
C PHE A 199 -16.08 9.64 -0.04
N VAL A 200 -15.08 9.59 -0.91
CA VAL A 200 -13.97 10.56 -0.94
C VAL A 200 -14.50 11.97 -1.17
N LEU A 201 -15.33 12.17 -2.21
CA LEU A 201 -15.87 13.49 -2.55
C LEU A 201 -16.72 14.09 -1.41
N ALA A 202 -17.37 13.25 -0.60
CA ALA A 202 -18.15 13.68 0.56
C ALA A 202 -17.28 14.01 1.80
N ASN A 203 -15.99 13.64 1.81
CA ASN A 203 -15.10 13.67 2.97
C ASN A 203 -13.77 14.40 2.71
N LEU A 204 -13.75 15.38 1.81
CA LEU A 204 -12.53 16.14 1.50
C LEU A 204 -12.11 17.13 2.59
N SER A 205 -13.05 17.63 3.39
CA SER A 205 -12.77 18.58 4.48
C SER A 205 -13.72 18.36 5.66
N PRO A 206 -13.33 18.75 6.89
CA PRO A 206 -14.24 18.78 8.03
C PRO A 206 -15.46 19.66 7.74
N LYS A 207 -16.67 19.16 8.03
CA LYS A 207 -17.88 19.98 7.88
C LYS A 207 -17.93 21.00 9.02
N THR A 208 -17.85 22.29 8.69
CA THR A 208 -18.08 23.36 9.67
C THR A 208 -19.56 23.35 10.08
N THR A 209 -19.89 22.89 11.27
CA THR A 209 -21.25 22.96 11.80
C THR A 209 -21.52 24.37 12.35
N GLY A 210 -22.31 25.15 11.63
CA GLY A 210 -23.15 26.24 12.17
C GLY A 210 -22.57 27.67 12.12
N ASP A 211 -23.32 28.56 11.45
CA ASP A 211 -23.61 29.96 11.81
C ASP A 211 -22.53 30.81 12.50
N LEU A 212 -21.29 30.80 12.01
CA LEU A 212 -20.32 31.85 12.34
C LEU A 212 -19.85 32.52 11.07
N GLU A 213 -20.01 33.85 11.09
CA GLU A 213 -19.84 34.78 9.98
C GLU A 213 -18.56 34.53 9.18
N GLU A 214 -18.73 34.63 7.87
CA GLU A 214 -17.81 34.41 6.75
C GLU A 214 -16.48 35.21 6.74
N LYS A 215 -15.96 35.66 7.89
CA LYS A 215 -14.82 36.60 7.89
C LYS A 215 -13.48 36.12 8.45
N GLU A 216 -13.36 34.97 9.10
CA GLU A 216 -12.03 34.50 9.56
C GLU A 216 -11.83 32.96 9.57
N ALA A 217 -12.44 32.21 8.65
CA ALA A 217 -12.11 30.79 8.48
C ALA A 217 -10.83 30.60 7.64
N VAL A 218 -9.68 31.00 8.18
CA VAL A 218 -8.37 30.60 7.64
C VAL A 218 -8.17 29.12 8.01
N GLY A 219 -8.58 28.20 7.12
CA GLY A 219 -8.18 26.77 7.25
C GLY A 219 -9.16 25.68 6.83
N THR A 220 -10.36 25.96 6.29
CA THR A 220 -11.33 24.89 5.93
C THR A 220 -11.16 24.36 4.50
N GLY A 221 -9.91 24.16 4.06
CA GLY A 221 -9.61 23.57 2.75
C GLY A 221 -9.67 22.04 2.77
N PRO A 222 -9.54 21.38 1.62
CA PRO A 222 -9.35 19.94 1.56
C PRO A 222 -8.14 19.50 2.41
N SER A 223 -8.28 18.42 3.18
CA SER A 223 -7.23 17.90 4.06
C SER A 223 -6.98 16.41 3.82
N ALA A 224 -5.71 16.07 3.57
CA ALA A 224 -5.23 14.71 3.44
C ALA A 224 -5.32 13.96 4.76
N ALA A 225 -4.92 14.59 5.87
CA ALA A 225 -4.99 14.00 7.21
C ALA A 225 -6.43 13.64 7.59
N TYR A 226 -7.37 14.56 7.33
CA TYR A 226 -8.79 14.31 7.56
C TYR A 226 -9.31 13.13 6.73
N LEU A 227 -8.96 13.06 5.44
CA LEU A 227 -9.41 11.97 4.57
C LEU A 227 -8.83 10.61 4.99
N VAL A 228 -7.56 10.56 5.43
CA VAL A 228 -6.96 9.35 6.02
C VAL A 228 -7.74 8.91 7.26
N ASP A 229 -8.01 9.82 8.19
CA ASP A 229 -8.79 9.50 9.39
C ASP A 229 -10.18 8.97 9.05
N ARG A 230 -10.86 9.59 8.07
CA ARG A 230 -12.17 9.11 7.61
C ARG A 230 -12.11 7.69 7.05
N PHE A 231 -11.05 7.32 6.33
CA PHE A 231 -10.86 5.95 5.87
C PHE A 231 -10.70 4.97 7.04
N VAL A 232 -9.81 5.28 7.97
CA VAL A 232 -9.49 4.43 9.14
C VAL A 232 -10.71 4.22 10.02
N GLU A 233 -11.45 5.30 10.33
CA GLU A 233 -12.66 5.22 11.17
C GLU A 233 -13.80 4.40 10.53
N THR A 234 -13.84 4.36 9.19
CA THR A 234 -15.00 3.82 8.47
C THR A 234 -14.78 2.36 8.04
N PHE A 235 -13.59 2.04 7.55
CA PHE A 235 -13.30 0.77 6.92
C PHE A 235 -12.17 0.04 7.66
N PRO A 236 -12.43 -1.16 8.23
CA PRO A 236 -11.40 -1.98 8.89
C PRO A 236 -10.21 -2.31 7.98
N GLY A 237 -10.41 -2.34 6.65
CA GLY A 237 -9.34 -2.50 5.68
C GLY A 237 -8.33 -1.34 5.63
N PHE A 238 -8.56 -0.22 6.30
CA PHE A 238 -7.61 0.90 6.37
C PHE A 238 -6.96 1.05 7.75
N ASP A 239 -7.45 0.33 8.76
CA ASP A 239 -7.02 0.44 10.16
C ASP A 239 -5.76 -0.40 10.46
N ASP A 240 -4.64 -0.01 9.86
CA ASP A 240 -3.32 -0.64 9.99
C ASP A 240 -2.59 -0.15 11.24
N HIS A 241 -2.87 -0.80 12.38
CA HIS A 241 -2.22 -0.58 13.66
C HIS A 241 -1.94 -1.88 14.43
N TYR A 242 -1.04 -1.80 15.40
CA TYR A 242 -0.58 -2.91 16.23
C TYR A 242 -0.61 -2.51 17.70
N GLU A 243 -0.79 -3.48 18.60
CA GLU A 243 -0.56 -3.30 20.03
C GLU A 243 0.75 -3.99 20.41
N ILE A 244 1.81 -3.20 20.65
CA ILE A 244 3.16 -3.69 20.98
C ILE A 244 3.56 -3.12 22.34
N HIS A 245 3.93 -4.00 23.28
CA HIS A 245 4.30 -3.61 24.66
C HIS A 245 3.23 -2.75 25.38
N GLY A 246 1.95 -2.96 25.06
CA GLY A 246 0.82 -2.20 25.62
C GLY A 246 0.62 -0.80 25.02
N GLU A 247 1.27 -0.52 23.89
CA GLU A 247 1.19 0.75 23.17
C GLU A 247 0.67 0.52 21.75
N GLU A 248 -0.14 1.45 21.25
CA GLU A 248 -0.64 1.40 19.87
C GLU A 248 0.40 1.99 18.90
N VAL A 249 0.74 1.22 17.87
CA VAL A 249 1.65 1.62 16.79
C VAL A 249 0.88 1.68 15.48
N TYR A 250 0.83 2.88 14.88
CA TYR A 250 0.06 3.15 13.68
C TYR A 250 0.97 3.24 12.45
N LEU A 251 0.58 2.57 11.36
CA LEU A 251 1.28 2.63 10.06
C LEU A 251 0.36 3.15 8.94
N LEU A 252 -0.94 2.80 8.98
CA LEU A 252 -2.00 3.35 8.11
C LEU A 252 -1.69 3.30 6.61
N LYS A 253 -0.85 2.35 6.18
CA LYS A 253 -0.18 2.36 4.86
C LYS A 253 -1.15 2.53 3.69
N ARG A 254 -2.24 1.75 3.70
CA ARG A 254 -3.22 1.74 2.59
C ARG A 254 -4.07 3.00 2.55
N ALA A 255 -4.41 3.57 3.71
CA ALA A 255 -5.18 4.81 3.78
C ALA A 255 -4.37 5.96 3.21
N GLN A 256 -3.11 6.07 3.63
CA GLN A 256 -2.18 7.06 3.12
C GLN A 256 -1.93 6.90 1.61
N LEU A 257 -1.71 5.66 1.14
CA LEU A 257 -1.52 5.37 -0.29
C LEU A 257 -2.75 5.76 -1.13
N SER A 258 -3.97 5.47 -0.67
CA SER A 258 -5.19 5.87 -1.40
C SER A 258 -5.28 7.38 -1.58
N VAL A 259 -5.02 8.16 -0.51
CA VAL A 259 -5.03 9.63 -0.56
C VAL A 259 -3.91 10.15 -1.48
N ALA A 260 -2.72 9.59 -1.37
CA ALA A 260 -1.58 9.90 -2.23
C ALA A 260 -1.88 9.66 -3.71
N CYS A 261 -2.45 8.51 -4.08
CA CYS A 261 -2.80 8.21 -5.46
C CYS A 261 -3.81 9.22 -6.04
N ILE A 262 -4.82 9.60 -5.26
CA ILE A 262 -5.81 10.62 -5.65
C ILE A 262 -5.12 11.98 -5.85
N TYR A 263 -4.34 12.43 -4.86
CA TYR A 263 -3.63 13.70 -4.95
C TYR A 263 -2.73 13.77 -6.18
N ARG A 264 -1.87 12.78 -6.38
CA ARG A 264 -0.90 12.77 -7.49
C ARG A 264 -1.58 12.78 -8.85
N ARG A 265 -2.74 12.16 -8.96
CA ARG A 265 -3.51 12.12 -10.21
C ARG A 265 -4.18 13.46 -10.52
N PHE A 266 -4.65 14.16 -9.49
CA PHE A 266 -5.57 15.28 -9.66
C PHE A 266 -5.01 16.66 -9.26
N LYS A 267 -3.83 16.73 -8.63
CA LYS A 267 -3.23 17.99 -8.14
C LYS A 267 -3.12 19.10 -9.19
N ASP A 268 -2.91 18.75 -10.46
CA ASP A 268 -2.71 19.72 -11.55
C ASP A 268 -4.01 20.05 -12.29
N SER A 269 -5.09 19.31 -12.06
CA SER A 269 -6.36 19.45 -12.79
C SER A 269 -7.56 19.81 -11.91
N GLU A 270 -7.52 19.49 -10.62
CA GLU A 270 -8.68 19.59 -9.71
C GLU A 270 -8.30 20.20 -8.36
N PRO A 271 -8.57 21.50 -8.14
CA PRO A 271 -8.21 22.19 -6.91
C PRO A 271 -8.82 21.58 -5.64
N LYS A 272 -10.00 20.94 -5.75
CA LYS A 272 -10.67 20.29 -4.61
C LYS A 272 -9.97 19.00 -4.12
N LEU A 273 -9.12 18.42 -4.96
CA LEU A 273 -8.33 17.22 -4.66
C LEU A 273 -6.85 17.56 -4.45
N THR A 274 -6.56 18.85 -4.23
CA THR A 274 -5.24 19.35 -3.84
C THR A 274 -5.27 19.57 -2.34
N PHE A 275 -4.44 18.83 -1.61
CA PHE A 275 -4.38 18.88 -0.14
C PHE A 275 -3.16 19.69 0.28
N ALA A 276 -3.38 20.76 1.07
CA ALA A 276 -2.28 21.62 1.53
C ALA A 276 -1.36 20.90 2.54
N ASP A 277 -1.93 19.96 3.28
CA ASP A 277 -1.29 19.10 4.28
C ASP A 277 -0.83 17.75 3.70
N ILE A 278 -0.66 17.63 2.37
CA ILE A 278 -0.22 16.36 1.76
C ILE A 278 1.14 15.88 2.28
N ASN A 279 2.02 16.82 2.66
CA ASN A 279 3.33 16.53 3.20
C ASN A 279 3.28 15.95 4.63
N GLU A 280 2.10 15.94 5.28
CA GLU A 280 1.89 15.24 6.55
C GLU A 280 1.85 13.72 6.37
N LEU A 281 1.62 13.21 5.16
CA LEU A 281 1.76 11.77 4.88
C LEU A 281 3.19 11.31 5.17
N THR A 282 3.32 10.07 5.64
CA THR A 282 4.59 9.38 5.88
C THR A 282 4.87 8.40 4.74
N ALA A 283 6.02 7.72 4.80
CA ALA A 283 6.27 6.59 3.93
C ALA A 283 5.21 5.48 4.09
N PHE A 284 4.84 4.83 2.99
CA PHE A 284 3.80 3.80 2.90
C PHE A 284 4.43 2.42 3.13
N SER A 285 5.04 2.24 4.31
CA SER A 285 5.91 1.09 4.56
C SER A 285 5.20 -0.26 4.40
N ASP A 286 5.64 -0.99 3.37
CA ASP A 286 5.38 -2.41 3.10
C ASP A 286 6.63 -3.25 3.47
N ASN A 287 6.89 -4.35 2.73
CA ASN A 287 8.13 -5.13 2.88
C ASN A 287 9.27 -4.73 1.94
N VAL A 288 9.04 -3.79 1.03
CA VAL A 288 10.03 -3.29 0.08
C VAL A 288 10.88 -2.23 0.74
N LEU A 289 10.26 -1.21 1.35
CA LEU A 289 10.98 -0.09 1.95
C LEU A 289 11.98 -0.53 3.03
N PRO A 290 11.62 -1.38 4.01
CA PRO A 290 12.58 -1.87 4.99
C PRO A 290 13.75 -2.63 4.33
N CYS A 291 13.46 -3.48 3.34
CA CYS A 291 14.46 -4.24 2.60
C CYS A 291 15.46 -3.33 1.86
N VAL A 292 14.97 -2.32 1.14
CA VAL A 292 15.80 -1.36 0.40
C VAL A 292 16.65 -0.55 1.36
N LEU A 293 16.05 0.02 2.41
CA LEU A 293 16.77 0.82 3.39
C LEU A 293 17.84 0.01 4.13
N HIS A 294 17.57 -1.26 4.42
CA HIS A 294 18.59 -2.16 4.99
C HIS A 294 19.72 -2.45 4.02
N ALA A 295 19.41 -2.73 2.76
CA ALA A 295 20.43 -2.97 1.73
C ALA A 295 21.31 -1.73 1.45
N LEU A 296 20.77 -0.52 1.70
CA LEU A 296 21.51 0.75 1.67
C LEU A 296 22.30 1.02 2.97
N GLY A 297 22.14 0.18 3.99
CA GLY A 297 22.75 0.32 5.31
C GLY A 297 22.07 1.37 6.21
N VAL A 298 20.95 1.95 5.78
CA VAL A 298 20.17 2.90 6.59
C VAL A 298 19.50 2.19 7.76
N LEU A 299 18.97 0.99 7.54
CA LEU A 299 18.45 0.12 8.60
C LEU A 299 19.45 -0.99 8.94
N GLU A 300 19.70 -1.17 10.23
CA GLU A 300 20.52 -2.24 10.78
C GLU A 300 19.62 -3.18 11.58
N TYR A 301 19.70 -4.47 11.29
CA TYR A 301 18.93 -5.50 11.98
C TYR A 301 19.80 -6.19 13.01
N ASP A 302 19.19 -6.69 14.09
CA ASP A 302 19.88 -7.65 14.92
C ASP A 302 20.16 -8.95 14.14
N ALA A 303 21.13 -9.72 14.64
CA ALA A 303 21.60 -10.93 13.97
C ALA A 303 20.52 -12.02 13.85
N GLU A 304 19.57 -12.07 14.79
CA GLU A 304 18.50 -13.08 14.77
C GLU A 304 17.51 -12.76 13.65
N LEU A 305 17.01 -11.52 13.61
CA LEU A 305 16.07 -11.04 12.61
C LEU A 305 16.66 -11.14 11.20
N GLU A 306 17.92 -10.73 11.02
CA GLU A 306 18.60 -10.80 9.73
C GLU A 306 18.69 -12.24 9.20
N GLU A 307 19.08 -13.20 10.04
CA GLU A 307 19.19 -14.61 9.65
C GLU A 307 17.83 -15.28 9.42
N ARG A 308 16.77 -14.85 10.12
CA ARG A 308 15.40 -15.31 9.83
C ARG A 308 14.94 -14.84 8.45
N ILE A 309 15.15 -13.56 8.12
CA ILE A 309 14.81 -13.00 6.82
C ILE A 309 15.62 -13.69 5.71
N LYS A 310 16.94 -13.84 5.86
CA LYS A 310 17.80 -14.52 4.87
C LYS A 310 17.38 -15.96 4.57
N ARG A 311 16.89 -16.69 5.58
CA ARG A 311 16.36 -18.05 5.41
C ARG A 311 14.97 -18.09 4.76
N GLY A 312 14.37 -16.92 4.51
CA GLY A 312 13.02 -16.80 3.96
C GLY A 312 11.94 -17.30 4.92
N GLU A 313 12.22 -17.25 6.23
CA GLU A 313 11.25 -17.61 7.26
C GLU A 313 10.16 -16.56 7.36
N GLU A 314 8.91 -17.00 7.47
CA GLU A 314 7.79 -16.08 7.66
C GLU A 314 7.90 -15.39 9.04
N LEU A 315 7.70 -14.08 9.06
CA LEU A 315 7.55 -13.32 10.29
C LEU A 315 6.05 -13.23 10.60
N PRO A 316 5.58 -13.68 11.77
CA PRO A 316 4.19 -13.47 12.15
C PRO A 316 3.91 -11.97 12.35
N ALA A 317 2.66 -11.56 12.18
CA ALA A 317 2.23 -10.22 12.52
C ALA A 317 2.51 -9.94 14.00
N GLY A 318 3.21 -8.85 14.30
CA GLY A 318 3.64 -8.56 15.66
C GLY A 318 4.91 -7.72 15.71
N GLN A 319 5.69 -7.89 16.80
CA GLN A 319 6.77 -6.97 17.15
C GLN A 319 7.81 -6.76 16.03
N GLN A 320 8.50 -7.82 15.58
CA GLN A 320 9.60 -7.67 14.62
C GLN A 320 9.14 -7.14 13.25
N GLU A 321 7.96 -7.57 12.80
CA GLU A 321 7.37 -7.11 11.55
C GLU A 321 6.96 -5.63 11.64
N CYS A 322 6.30 -5.24 12.74
CA CYS A 322 5.94 -3.86 13.02
C CYS A 322 7.19 -2.97 13.16
N GLU A 323 8.25 -3.44 13.84
CA GLU A 323 9.52 -2.73 13.99
C GLU A 323 10.20 -2.45 12.65
N LEU A 324 10.22 -3.42 11.73
CA LEU A 324 10.77 -3.22 10.39
C LEU A 324 10.04 -2.10 9.63
N ARG A 325 8.70 -2.11 9.68
CA ARG A 325 7.87 -1.12 8.97
C ARG A 325 7.94 0.25 9.64
N ALA A 326 7.89 0.30 10.97
CA ALA A 326 8.03 1.52 11.75
C ALA A 326 9.41 2.16 11.54
N ALA A 327 10.47 1.37 11.51
CA ALA A 327 11.82 1.86 11.25
C ALA A 327 11.96 2.45 9.84
N ALA A 328 11.30 1.85 8.83
CA ALA A 328 11.29 2.43 7.49
C ALA A 328 10.54 3.77 7.42
N VAL A 329 9.44 3.92 8.17
CA VAL A 329 8.74 5.21 8.32
C VAL A 329 9.67 6.27 8.93
N VAL A 330 10.30 5.95 10.06
CA VAL A 330 11.18 6.89 10.78
C VAL A 330 12.42 7.23 9.95
N ALA A 331 13.06 6.23 9.33
CA ALA A 331 14.22 6.45 8.47
C ALA A 331 13.89 7.33 7.26
N SER A 332 12.70 7.17 6.66
CA SER A 332 12.26 8.01 5.55
C SER A 332 12.06 9.46 5.98
N ASP A 333 11.44 9.69 7.15
CA ASP A 333 11.29 11.04 7.70
C ASP A 333 12.65 11.69 8.02
N LEU A 334 13.62 10.91 8.53
CA LEU A 334 14.99 11.38 8.77
C LEU A 334 15.71 11.75 7.45
N ILE A 335 15.56 10.95 6.40
CA ILE A 335 16.10 11.24 5.06
C ILE A 335 15.50 12.55 4.51
N VAL A 336 14.17 12.73 4.64
CA VAL A 336 13.49 13.95 4.19
C VAL A 336 14.01 15.17 4.96
N ALA A 337 14.14 15.06 6.30
CA ALA A 337 14.66 16.13 7.13
C ALA A 337 16.11 16.49 6.77
N GLU A 338 16.98 15.48 6.62
CA GLU A 338 18.40 15.67 6.25
C GLU A 338 18.56 16.24 4.83
N SER A 339 17.57 16.06 3.95
CA SER A 339 17.61 16.62 2.60
C SER A 339 17.45 18.14 2.53
N GLU A 340 17.13 18.79 3.65
CA GLU A 340 16.89 20.24 3.76
C GLU A 340 15.85 20.76 2.73
N GLY A 341 14.78 19.98 2.51
CA GLY A 341 13.69 20.33 1.60
C GLY A 341 13.92 19.98 0.13
N ARG A 342 15.00 19.26 -0.20
CA ARG A 342 15.20 18.70 -1.55
C ARG A 342 14.25 17.55 -1.87
N LEU A 343 13.82 16.80 -0.86
CA LEU A 343 12.98 15.62 -1.02
C LEU A 343 11.64 15.80 -0.29
N GLY A 344 10.56 15.31 -0.89
CA GLY A 344 9.26 15.15 -0.22
C GLY A 344 9.06 13.70 0.23
N SER A 345 8.32 13.49 1.32
CA SER A 345 8.01 12.15 1.85
C SER A 345 7.32 11.26 0.82
N LEU A 346 6.41 11.86 0.04
CA LEU A 346 5.65 11.18 -1.00
C LEU A 346 6.57 10.70 -2.13
N GLU A 347 7.39 11.60 -2.68
CA GLU A 347 8.33 11.28 -3.75
C GLU A 347 9.37 10.25 -3.30
N LEU A 348 9.86 10.35 -2.07
CA LEU A 348 10.80 9.39 -1.49
C LEU A 348 10.20 7.98 -1.38
N ASP A 349 8.95 7.85 -0.96
CA ASP A 349 8.28 6.54 -0.91
C ASP A 349 8.23 5.87 -2.30
N PHE A 350 7.73 6.60 -3.30
CA PHE A 350 7.62 6.08 -4.66
C PHE A 350 8.99 5.78 -5.28
N TYR A 351 10.01 6.58 -4.94
CA TYR A 351 11.40 6.33 -5.32
C TYR A 351 11.91 5.02 -4.71
N LEU A 352 11.89 4.88 -3.38
CA LEU A 352 12.38 3.69 -2.68
C LEU A 352 11.65 2.42 -3.13
N TRP A 353 10.33 2.51 -3.33
CA TRP A 353 9.54 1.38 -3.80
C TRP A 353 9.95 0.94 -5.21
N ARG A 354 10.22 1.89 -6.13
CA ARG A 354 10.70 1.60 -7.49
C ARG A 354 12.13 1.09 -7.53
N VAL A 355 13.01 1.69 -6.74
CA VAL A 355 14.39 1.22 -6.54
C VAL A 355 14.40 -0.24 -6.08
N GLY A 356 13.50 -0.62 -5.16
CA GLY A 356 13.33 -2.01 -4.75
C GLY A 356 12.90 -2.98 -5.86
N LYS A 357 12.53 -2.49 -7.04
CA LYS A 357 12.24 -3.31 -8.24
C LYS A 357 13.38 -3.34 -9.25
N GLU A 358 14.52 -2.72 -8.96
CA GLU A 358 15.71 -2.78 -9.82
C GLU A 358 16.54 -4.03 -9.56
N GLU A 359 17.32 -4.45 -10.57
CA GLU A 359 18.13 -5.68 -10.52
C GLU A 359 19.01 -5.77 -9.27
N ARG A 360 19.60 -4.66 -8.82
CA ARG A 360 20.44 -4.57 -7.62
C ARG A 360 19.72 -4.97 -6.31
N PHE A 361 18.39 -4.79 -6.22
CA PHE A 361 17.60 -5.09 -5.01
C PHE A 361 16.65 -6.28 -5.17
N ARG A 362 16.46 -6.81 -6.39
CA ARG A 362 15.51 -7.90 -6.67
C ARG A 362 15.86 -9.22 -5.98
N GLY A 363 17.15 -9.55 -5.89
CA GLY A 363 17.62 -10.81 -5.31
C GLY A 363 17.67 -10.83 -3.78
N ILE A 364 17.35 -9.70 -3.13
CA ILE A 364 17.41 -9.59 -1.67
C ILE A 364 16.11 -10.14 -1.10
N GLU A 365 16.25 -11.09 -0.17
CA GLU A 365 15.12 -11.68 0.52
C GLU A 365 14.42 -10.62 1.39
N ARG A 366 13.08 -10.65 1.39
CA ARG A 366 12.25 -9.69 2.11
C ARG A 366 11.55 -10.42 3.24
N HIS A 367 11.22 -9.70 4.30
CA HIS A 367 10.30 -10.26 5.28
C HIS A 367 8.94 -10.54 4.63
N ALA A 368 8.31 -11.62 5.05
CA ALA A 368 7.02 -12.07 4.55
C ALA A 368 6.10 -12.43 5.72
N THR A 369 4.89 -11.90 5.68
CA THR A 369 3.89 -12.04 6.74
C THR A 369 2.56 -12.32 6.05
N ARG A 370 1.99 -13.50 6.30
CA ARG A 370 0.78 -14.00 5.59
C ARG A 370 -0.50 -13.89 6.41
N ASP A 371 -0.35 -13.71 7.71
CA ASP A 371 -1.41 -13.47 8.69
C ASP A 371 -1.79 -11.98 8.78
N THR A 372 -1.15 -11.11 7.98
CA THR A 372 -1.54 -9.72 7.79
C THR A 372 -2.17 -9.49 6.42
N PHE A 373 -3.07 -8.51 6.36
CA PHE A 373 -3.69 -8.05 5.12
C PHE A 373 -3.43 -6.56 4.86
N PHE A 374 -2.43 -5.99 5.54
CA PHE A 374 -2.12 -4.55 5.46
C PHE A 374 -1.05 -4.19 4.42
N TYR A 375 -0.23 -5.13 3.95
CA TYR A 375 0.80 -4.87 2.93
C TYR A 375 1.24 -6.11 2.12
#